data_AF-A0A1F4UG54-F1
#
_entry.id   AF-A0A1F4UG54-F1
#
_cell.length_a   1.000
_cell.length_b   1.000
_cell.length_c   1.000
_cell.angle_alpha   90.00
_cell.angle_beta   90.00
_cell.angle_gamma   90.00
#
_symmetry.space_group_name_H-M   'P 1'
#
loop_
_entity.id
_entity.type
_entity.pdbx_description
1 polymer ?
#
loop_
_entity_poly.entity_id
_entity_poly.type
_entity_poly.pdbx_seq_one_letter_code
_entity_poly.pdbx_strand_id
1 'polypeptide(L)'
;MKKYLLATFLILLFIGCTQDPILGQWERYGDEAAGSVVLVQPAGDKFDGRLIWVDGILKDLGFYENDIKWRDILAVGPNRWRGKDLIKIVDANGIIKEVEYKDVYFTLMGDGTLEIRKFAREEEIVGTEQKWRKIQ
;
A
#
# COMPACT_ATOMS: atom_id res chain seq x y z
N MET A 1 -48.04 -19.07 36.24
CA MET A 1 -47.01 -19.26 35.20
C MET A 1 -47.42 -18.46 33.95
N LYS A 2 -46.79 -17.31 33.70
CA LYS A 2 -46.89 -16.59 32.42
C LYS A 2 -45.45 -16.28 32.00
N LYS A 3 -45.02 -16.96 30.94
CA LYS A 3 -43.71 -16.77 30.31
C LYS A 3 -43.81 -15.56 29.41
N TYR A 4 -43.17 -14.46 29.79
CA TYR A 4 -42.81 -13.40 28.84
C TYR A 4 -41.31 -13.51 28.58
N LEU A 5 -40.98 -14.41 27.67
CA LEU A 5 -39.79 -14.28 26.82
C LEU A 5 -40.16 -13.26 25.74
N LEU A 6 -39.44 -12.15 25.67
CA LEU A 6 -39.05 -11.44 24.44
C LEU A 6 -38.34 -10.14 24.89
N ALA A 7 -37.02 -10.12 24.84
CA ALA A 7 -36.26 -9.69 23.66
C ALA A 7 -36.14 -8.16 23.61
N THR A 8 -35.16 -7.62 24.33
CA THR A 8 -34.68 -6.26 24.08
C THR A 8 -33.23 -6.18 24.50
N PHE A 9 -32.40 -5.63 23.62
CA PHE A 9 -30.96 -5.39 23.80
C PHE A 9 -30.03 -6.60 23.61
N LEU A 10 -30.28 -7.39 22.57
CA LEU A 10 -29.17 -7.84 21.74
C LEU A 10 -28.75 -6.63 20.91
N ILE A 11 -27.95 -5.73 21.53
CA ILE A 11 -27.16 -4.77 20.76
C ILE A 11 -26.31 -5.66 19.87
N LEU A 12 -26.70 -5.66 18.59
CA LEU A 12 -25.88 -6.14 17.50
C LEU A 12 -24.54 -5.43 17.63
N LEU A 13 -23.59 -6.13 18.25
CA LEU A 13 -22.16 -5.95 18.08
C LEU A 13 -21.88 -6.26 16.60
N PHE A 14 -22.32 -5.38 15.71
CA PHE A 14 -21.67 -5.19 14.43
C PHE A 14 -20.31 -4.56 14.73
N ILE A 15 -19.41 -5.35 15.30
CA ILE A 15 -17.99 -5.21 15.06
C ILE A 15 -17.83 -5.58 13.59
N GLY A 16 -18.23 -4.66 12.71
CA GLY A 16 -17.80 -4.67 11.34
C GLY A 16 -16.30 -4.54 11.42
N CYS A 17 -15.60 -5.68 11.34
CA CYS A 17 -14.18 -5.70 11.11
C CYS A 17 -14.00 -5.16 9.68
N THR A 18 -14.10 -3.84 9.53
CA THR A 18 -13.75 -3.16 8.29
C THR A 18 -12.25 -3.34 8.16
N GLN A 19 -11.87 -4.28 7.31
CA GLN A 19 -10.50 -4.52 6.92
C GLN A 19 -9.87 -3.17 6.51
N ASP A 20 -8.65 -2.88 7.00
CA ASP A 20 -7.96 -1.62 6.69
C ASP A 20 -7.95 -1.42 5.16
N PRO A 21 -8.38 -0.25 4.65
CA PRO A 21 -8.60 -0.06 3.23
C PRO A 21 -7.32 -0.18 2.39
N ILE A 22 -6.12 -0.08 3.00
CA ILE A 22 -4.85 -0.30 2.31
C ILE A 22 -4.61 -1.76 1.94
N LEU A 23 -5.26 -2.71 2.63
CA LEU A 23 -5.13 -4.14 2.36
C LEU A 23 -5.75 -4.50 1.00
N GLY A 24 -5.09 -5.37 0.24
CA GLY A 24 -5.55 -5.81 -1.08
C GLY A 24 -4.48 -5.70 -2.16
N GLN A 25 -4.88 -5.89 -3.41
CA GLN A 25 -4.00 -5.77 -4.57
C GLN A 25 -4.11 -4.40 -5.21
N TRP A 26 -2.95 -3.83 -5.53
CA TRP A 26 -2.80 -2.49 -6.08
C TRP A 26 -1.96 -2.54 -7.35
N GLU A 27 -2.49 -2.01 -8.45
CA GLU A 27 -1.80 -1.91 -9.73
C GLU A 27 -1.32 -0.47 -9.95
N ARG A 28 -0.05 -0.30 -10.28
CA ARG A 28 0.52 1.00 -10.62
C ARG A 28 0.01 1.47 -11.97
N TYR A 29 -0.26 2.77 -12.09
CA TYR A 29 -0.69 3.35 -13.36
C TYR A 29 -0.20 4.79 -13.52
N GLY A 30 -0.18 5.28 -14.76
CA GLY A 30 0.08 6.68 -15.08
C GLY A 30 1.55 7.09 -15.16
N ASP A 31 2.49 6.13 -15.10
CA ASP A 31 3.93 6.37 -15.28
C ASP A 31 4.63 5.17 -15.97
N GLU A 32 5.95 5.25 -16.16
CA GLU A 32 6.78 4.23 -16.84
C GLU A 32 6.84 2.88 -16.10
N ALA A 33 6.40 2.82 -14.84
CA ALA A 33 6.33 1.61 -14.04
C ALA A 33 4.90 1.04 -13.95
N ALA A 34 3.96 1.57 -14.75
CA ALA A 34 2.60 1.09 -14.83
C ALA A 34 2.51 -0.41 -15.15
N GLY A 35 1.45 -1.06 -14.63
CA GLY A 35 1.19 -2.49 -14.78
C GLY A 35 1.76 -3.35 -13.65
N SER A 36 2.73 -2.85 -12.87
CA SER A 36 3.23 -3.57 -11.70
C SER A 36 2.15 -3.71 -10.62
N VAL A 37 2.09 -4.86 -9.95
CA VAL A 37 1.07 -5.17 -8.93
C VAL A 37 1.70 -5.49 -7.60
N VAL A 38 1.20 -4.84 -6.55
CA VAL A 38 1.58 -5.08 -5.16
C VAL A 38 0.40 -5.65 -4.38
N LEU A 39 0.64 -6.71 -3.62
CA LEU A 39 -0.28 -7.27 -2.64
C LEU A 39 0.09 -6.76 -1.24
N VAL A 40 -0.80 -6.00 -0.62
CA VAL A 40 -0.65 -5.48 0.75
C VAL A 40 -1.33 -6.42 1.74
N GLN A 41 -0.55 -6.91 2.71
CA GLN A 41 -0.99 -7.87 3.72
C GLN A 41 -0.51 -7.50 5.13
N PRO A 42 -1.16 -8.02 6.19
CA PRO A 42 -0.68 -7.87 7.56
C PRO A 42 0.70 -8.50 7.75
N ALA A 43 1.57 -7.80 8.47
CA ALA A 43 2.92 -8.21 8.83
C ALA A 43 3.19 -7.93 10.33
N GLY A 44 2.42 -8.57 11.21
CA GLY A 44 2.39 -8.25 12.63
C GLY A 44 1.40 -7.13 12.93
N ASP A 45 1.88 -6.03 13.53
CA ASP A 45 1.11 -4.82 13.84
C ASP A 45 1.15 -3.76 12.72
N LYS A 46 1.79 -4.09 11.61
CA LYS A 46 2.00 -3.27 10.42
C LYS A 46 1.51 -3.99 9.16
N PHE A 47 1.65 -3.33 8.01
CA PHE A 47 1.44 -3.93 6.69
C PHE A 47 2.70 -3.91 5.84
N ASP A 48 2.84 -4.89 4.96
CA ASP A 48 3.86 -4.93 3.92
C ASP A 48 3.18 -5.15 2.55
N GLY A 49 3.74 -4.51 1.52
CA GLY A 49 3.33 -4.62 0.13
C GLY A 49 4.37 -5.42 -0.68
N ARG A 50 4.02 -6.63 -1.10
CA ARG A 50 4.88 -7.49 -1.92
C ARG A 50 4.54 -7.38 -3.39
N LEU A 51 5.53 -7.26 -4.27
CA LEU A 51 5.32 -7.38 -5.71
C LEU A 51 4.86 -8.79 -6.05
N ILE A 52 3.67 -8.90 -6.63
CA ILE A 52 3.13 -10.15 -7.16
C ILE A 52 3.15 -10.20 -8.69
N TRP A 53 3.37 -9.04 -9.32
CA TRP A 53 3.66 -8.90 -10.74
C TRP A 53 4.54 -7.67 -10.92
N VAL A 54 5.56 -7.77 -11.77
CA VAL A 54 6.44 -6.65 -12.10
C VAL A 54 6.25 -6.31 -13.57
N ASP A 55 6.14 -5.03 -13.89
CA ASP A 55 6.06 -4.55 -15.27
C ASP A 55 6.69 -3.16 -15.45
N GLY A 56 6.79 -2.73 -16.72
CA GLY A 56 7.41 -1.46 -17.09
C GLY A 56 8.87 -1.36 -16.65
N ILE A 57 9.32 -0.14 -16.36
CA ILE A 57 10.71 0.14 -16.01
C ILE A 57 11.19 -0.58 -14.73
N LEU A 58 10.29 -1.09 -13.88
CA LEU A 58 10.70 -1.86 -12.70
C LEU A 58 11.42 -3.16 -13.08
N LYS A 59 11.08 -3.79 -14.22
CA LYS A 59 11.83 -4.96 -14.73
C LYS A 59 13.28 -4.61 -15.01
N ASP A 60 13.50 -3.48 -15.69
CA ASP A 60 14.82 -3.01 -16.09
C ASP A 60 15.65 -2.53 -14.88
N LEU A 61 14.97 -2.07 -13.83
CA LEU A 61 15.59 -1.69 -12.55
C LEU A 61 15.84 -2.88 -11.60
N GLY A 62 15.68 -4.11 -12.08
CA GLY A 62 16.00 -5.32 -11.33
C GLY A 62 15.03 -5.63 -10.20
N PHE A 63 13.77 -5.21 -10.29
CA PHE A 63 12.71 -5.68 -9.39
C PHE A 63 12.20 -7.05 -9.83
N TYR A 64 11.88 -7.89 -8.85
CA TYR A 64 11.38 -9.24 -9.07
C TYR A 64 10.09 -9.45 -8.30
N GLU A 65 9.29 -10.42 -8.76
CA GLU A 65 8.20 -10.95 -7.96
C GLU A 65 8.73 -11.44 -6.61
N ASN A 66 7.91 -11.26 -5.58
CA ASN A 66 8.23 -11.45 -4.17
C ASN A 66 9.14 -10.41 -3.51
N ASP A 67 9.66 -9.41 -4.22
CA ASP A 67 10.27 -8.26 -3.55
C ASP A 67 9.25 -7.56 -2.64
N ILE A 68 9.66 -7.18 -1.44
CA ILE A 68 8.85 -6.34 -0.55
C ILE A 68 9.00 -4.90 -1.06
N LYS A 69 8.09 -4.44 -1.91
CA LYS A 69 8.12 -3.08 -2.45
C LYS A 69 7.85 -2.06 -1.36
N TRP A 70 6.89 -2.34 -0.49
CA TRP A 70 6.53 -1.48 0.62
C TRP A 70 6.68 -2.23 1.93
N ARG A 71 7.30 -1.61 2.94
CA ARG A 71 7.42 -2.22 4.26
C ARG A 71 7.11 -1.26 5.38
N ASP A 72 6.84 -1.81 6.55
CA ASP A 72 6.65 -1.04 7.78
C ASP A 72 5.53 0.00 7.65
N ILE A 73 4.45 -0.37 6.95
CA ILE A 73 3.31 0.51 6.73
C ILE A 73 2.49 0.61 8.02
N LEU A 74 2.37 1.83 8.53
CA LEU A 74 1.67 2.18 9.77
C LEU A 74 0.64 3.26 9.51
N ALA A 75 -0.58 3.06 10.00
CA ALA A 75 -1.62 4.08 9.95
C ALA A 75 -1.21 5.30 10.79
N VAL A 76 -1.37 6.50 10.21
CA VAL A 76 -1.12 7.78 10.88
C VAL A 76 -2.37 8.67 10.92
N GLY A 77 -3.44 8.25 10.25
CA GLY A 77 -4.74 8.90 10.27
C GLY A 77 -5.72 8.20 9.33
N PRO A 78 -6.97 8.66 9.24
CA PRO A 78 -7.94 8.15 8.29
C PRO A 78 -7.39 8.23 6.86
N ASN A 79 -7.37 7.11 6.14
CA ASN A 79 -6.89 7.02 4.76
C ASN A 79 -5.43 7.48 4.56
N ARG A 80 -4.62 7.48 5.62
CA ARG A 80 -3.22 7.94 5.60
C ARG A 80 -2.31 6.96 6.35
N TRP A 81 -1.23 6.57 5.69
CA TRP A 81 -0.19 5.72 6.27
C TRP A 81 1.19 6.29 5.99
N ARG A 82 2.17 5.88 6.79
CA ARG A 82 3.60 6.05 6.50
C ARG A 82 4.25 4.69 6.41
N GLY A 83 5.31 4.57 5.63
CA GLY A 83 6.08 3.34 5.53
C GLY A 83 7.34 3.58 4.71
N LYS A 84 7.88 2.52 4.11
CA LYS A 84 9.09 2.62 3.29
C LYS A 84 8.92 1.99 1.93
N ASP A 85 9.41 2.65 0.90
CA ASP A 85 9.41 2.20 -0.49
C ASP A 85 10.80 1.67 -0.88
N LEU A 86 10.84 0.48 -1.47
CA LEU A 86 12.04 -0.14 -2.00
C LEU A 86 12.49 0.59 -3.26
N ILE A 87 13.74 1.04 -3.25
CA ILE A 87 14.44 1.66 -4.38
C ILE A 87 15.62 0.76 -4.74
N LYS A 88 15.78 0.48 -6.03
CA LYS A 88 16.95 -0.18 -6.60
C LYS A 88 17.60 0.75 -7.59
N ILE A 89 18.93 0.84 -7.55
CA ILE A 89 19.73 1.56 -8.53
C ILE A 89 20.55 0.53 -9.28
N VAL A 90 20.42 0.51 -10.60
CA VAL A 90 21.16 -0.36 -11.50
C VAL A 90 22.24 0.43 -12.25
N ASP A 91 23.34 -0.21 -12.62
CA ASP A 91 24.31 0.38 -13.55
C ASP A 91 23.84 0.29 -15.01
N ALA A 92 24.66 0.80 -15.93
CA ALA A 92 24.38 0.77 -17.37
C ALA A 92 24.24 -0.65 -17.95
N ASN A 93 24.67 -1.69 -17.23
CA ASN A 93 24.53 -3.09 -17.63
C ASN A 93 23.34 -3.77 -16.94
N GLY A 94 22.51 -3.03 -16.21
CA GLY A 94 21.36 -3.57 -15.47
C GLY A 94 21.74 -4.27 -14.16
N ILE A 95 22.99 -4.14 -13.67
CA ILE A 95 23.43 -4.76 -12.43
C ILE A 95 23.04 -3.87 -11.25
N ILE A 96 22.31 -4.44 -10.28
CA ILE A 96 21.93 -3.75 -9.04
C ILE A 96 23.19 -3.32 -8.28
N LYS A 97 23.37 -2.02 -8.09
CA LYS A 97 24.45 -1.40 -7.30
C LYS A 97 24.01 -1.05 -5.90
N GLU A 98 22.77 -0.60 -5.76
CA GLU A 98 22.24 -0.14 -4.49
C GLU A 98 20.80 -0.61 -4.31
N VAL A 99 20.49 -1.00 -3.07
CA VAL A 99 19.15 -1.37 -2.63
C VAL A 99 18.90 -0.65 -1.33
N GLU A 100 17.92 0.24 -1.32
CA GLU A 100 17.57 1.03 -0.15
C GLU A 100 16.05 1.13 0.03
N TYR A 101 15.62 1.45 1.25
CA TYR A 101 14.23 1.72 1.56
C TYR A 101 14.10 3.17 2.01
N LYS A 102 13.32 3.96 1.28
CA LYS A 102 13.07 5.37 1.61
C LYS A 102 11.71 5.55 2.25
N ASP A 103 11.64 6.44 3.23
CA ASP A 103 10.37 6.78 3.87
C ASP A 103 9.42 7.39 2.82
N VAL A 104 8.16 6.96 2.88
CA VAL A 104 7.07 7.43 2.01
C VAL A 104 5.76 7.53 2.79
N TYR A 105 4.86 8.35 2.25
CA TYR A 105 3.50 8.51 2.75
C TYR A 105 2.51 7.98 1.72
N PHE A 106 1.53 7.23 2.21
CA PHE A 106 0.44 6.65 1.45
C PHE A 106 -0.83 7.43 1.77
N THR A 107 -1.54 7.91 0.75
CA THR A 107 -2.83 8.58 0.90
C THR A 107 -3.85 7.92 0.01
N LEU A 108 -4.93 7.38 0.59
CA LEU A 108 -6.07 6.89 -0.17
C LEU A 108 -7.01 8.06 -0.48
N MET A 109 -7.09 8.40 -1.76
CA MET A 109 -7.87 9.50 -2.30
C MET A 109 -9.35 9.11 -2.41
N GLY A 110 -10.23 10.12 -2.49
CA GLY A 110 -11.69 9.91 -2.54
C GLY A 110 -12.18 9.18 -3.79
N ASP A 111 -11.36 9.12 -4.84
CA ASP A 111 -11.61 8.38 -6.08
C ASP A 111 -11.12 6.91 -6.01
N GLY A 112 -10.56 6.49 -4.88
CA GLY A 112 -10.00 5.15 -4.69
C GLY A 112 -8.53 5.01 -5.13
N THR A 113 -7.88 6.09 -5.56
CA THR A 113 -6.45 6.09 -5.90
C THR A 113 -5.61 6.10 -4.63
N LEU A 114 -4.64 5.18 -4.53
CA LEU A 114 -3.58 5.25 -3.53
C LEU A 114 -2.40 6.04 -4.11
N GLU A 115 -2.17 7.23 -3.57
CA GLU A 115 -1.02 8.06 -3.89
C GLU A 115 0.13 7.77 -2.92
N ILE A 116 1.35 7.58 -3.46
CA ILE A 116 2.57 7.40 -2.68
C ILE A 116 3.54 8.54 -2.99
N ARG A 117 4.00 9.22 -1.94
CA ARG A 117 4.89 10.40 -2.04
C ARG A 117 6.05 10.29 -1.07
N LYS A 118 7.22 10.82 -1.44
CA LYS A 118 8.41 10.88 -0.56
C LYS A 118 8.25 11.86 0.61
N PHE A 119 7.48 12.93 0.39
CA PHE A 119 7.17 13.93 1.41
C PHE A 119 5.68 13.88 1.74
N ALA A 120 5.32 14.23 2.97
CA ALA A 120 3.92 14.45 3.30
C ALA A 120 3.42 15.64 2.48
N ARG A 121 2.14 15.58 2.06
CA ARG A 121 1.53 16.60 1.17
C ARG A 121 1.62 18.03 1.71
N GLU A 122 1.80 18.18 3.02
CA GLU A 122 1.91 19.46 3.74
C GLU A 122 3.34 20.05 3.70
N GLU A 123 4.33 19.35 3.13
CA GLU A 123 5.76 19.72 3.15
C GLU A 123 6.44 19.77 1.75
N GLU A 124 5.67 19.79 0.65
CA GLU A 124 6.17 19.35 -0.66
C GLU A 124 7.14 20.32 -1.37
N ILE A 125 8.38 19.86 -1.57
CA ILE A 125 9.28 20.23 -2.67
C ILE A 125 9.31 19.01 -3.61
N VAL A 126 8.87 19.20 -4.85
CA VAL A 126 8.72 18.22 -5.96
C VAL A 126 9.50 16.90 -5.81
N GLY A 127 8.78 15.77 -5.86
CA GLY A 127 9.33 14.40 -5.93
C GLY A 127 8.32 13.42 -6.53
N THR A 128 8.81 12.30 -7.09
CA THR A 128 8.07 11.31 -7.88
C THR A 128 6.84 10.71 -7.17
N GLU A 129 5.67 11.28 -7.45
CA GLU A 129 4.36 10.75 -7.07
C GLU A 129 4.09 9.42 -7.82
N GLN A 130 3.64 8.40 -7.09
CA GLN A 130 3.20 7.13 -7.68
C GLN A 130 1.70 6.97 -7.46
N LYS A 131 0.98 6.47 -8.47
CA LYS A 131 -0.47 6.25 -8.41
C LYS A 131 -0.78 4.77 -8.56
N TRP A 132 -1.66 4.28 -7.69
CA TRP A 132 -2.04 2.90 -7.63
C TRP A 132 -3.56 2.77 -7.54
N ARG A 133 -4.13 1.85 -8.32
CA ARG A 133 -5.56 1.53 -8.29
C ARG A 133 -5.78 0.19 -7.65
N LYS A 134 -6.83 0.06 -6.84
CA LYS A 134 -7.19 -1.22 -6.23
C LYS A 134 -7.80 -2.15 -7.27
N ILE A 135 -7.35 -3.39 -7.33
CA ILE A 135 -7.85 -4.41 -8.27
C ILE A 135 -8.46 -5.63 -7.58
N GLN A 136 -8.18 -5.83 -6.28
CA GLN A 136 -8.78 -6.86 -5.44
C GLN A 136 -8.75 -6.49 -3.96
#